data_AF-T1WPE8-F1
#
_entry.id   AF-T1WPE8-F1
#
_cell.length_a   1.000
_cell.length_b   1.000
_cell.length_c   1.000
_cell.angle_alpha   90.00
_cell.angle_beta   90.00
_cell.angle_gamma   90.00
#
_symmetry.space_group_name_H-M   'P 1'
#
loop_
_entity.id
_entity.type
_entity.pdbx_description
1 polymer ?
#
loop_
_entity_poly.entity_id
_entity_poly.type
_entity_poly.pdbx_seq_one_letter_code
_entity_poly.pdbx_strand_id
1 'polypeptide(L)'
;IQEGVVSLAGYADVFLRNTLASGVVPQISAIMGPCAGGAVYSPAITDFIVMVERSSYMFITGPDVIRTVTHEDVTKEQLGGPETHNSVSGVAHFAARDDADCLALIRELLSFLPSNCMDDPPTKPSSDPVDREDAALDTLVPAAPDQPYDMRDVIHRIADEGYFFEVQEHFAQNIIIGFARLGGQSVGIVANQPAVLAGTLDINASVKGARFVRFCDCFNIPLITF
;
A
#
# COMPACT_ATOMS: atom_id res chain seq x y z
N ILE A 1 21.41 -7.21 21.29
CA ILE A 1 21.50 -6.68 22.69
C ILE A 1 22.95 -6.65 23.16
N GLN A 2 23.70 -7.72 22.94
CA GLN A 2 25.09 -7.91 23.36
C GLN A 2 26.03 -6.80 22.85
N GLU A 3 25.73 -6.23 21.68
CA GLU A 3 26.50 -5.12 21.08
C GLU A 3 26.13 -3.73 21.60
N GLY A 4 25.15 -3.63 22.52
CA GLY A 4 24.77 -2.38 23.18
C GLY A 4 24.49 -1.22 22.21
N VAL A 5 25.12 -0.07 22.48
CA VAL A 5 24.95 1.17 21.70
C VAL A 5 25.42 1.07 20.25
N VAL A 6 26.33 0.14 19.93
CA VAL A 6 26.84 -0.05 18.57
C VAL A 6 25.73 -0.56 17.65
N SER A 7 24.88 -1.47 18.15
CA SER A 7 23.71 -1.95 17.41
C SER A 7 22.69 -0.82 17.14
N LEU A 8 22.54 0.12 18.08
CA LEU A 8 21.67 1.29 17.88
C LEU A 8 22.23 2.27 16.85
N ALA A 9 23.55 2.49 16.85
CA ALA A 9 24.22 3.30 15.84
C ALA A 9 24.04 2.69 14.44
N GLY A 10 24.14 1.36 14.31
CA GLY A 10 23.88 0.65 13.07
C GLY A 10 22.46 0.86 12.53
N TYR A 11 21.44 0.86 13.41
CA TYR A 11 20.08 1.23 13.01
C TYR A 11 19.98 2.68 12.51
N ALA A 12 20.56 3.63 13.24
CA ALA A 12 20.53 5.04 12.87
C ALA A 12 21.17 5.30 11.49
N ASP A 13 22.27 4.61 11.19
CA ASP A 13 22.93 4.64 9.89
C ASP A 13 22.02 4.18 8.75
N VAL A 14 21.24 3.12 8.96
CA VAL A 14 20.26 2.64 7.98
C VAL A 14 19.12 3.65 7.82
N PHE A 15 18.59 4.19 8.92
CA PHE A 15 17.48 5.15 8.88
C PHE A 15 17.85 6.43 8.13
N LEU A 16 19.08 6.92 8.32
CA LEU A 16 19.58 8.07 7.58
C LEU A 16 19.58 7.79 6.06
N ARG A 17 20.05 6.60 5.65
CA ARG A 17 20.07 6.21 4.23
C ARG A 17 18.66 6.07 3.67
N ASN A 18 17.71 5.49 4.41
CA ASN A 18 16.32 5.44 3.96
C ASN A 18 15.74 6.84 3.73
N THR A 19 16.02 7.76 4.66
CA THR A 19 15.56 9.15 4.57
C THR A 19 16.15 9.88 3.37
N LEU A 20 17.45 9.73 3.13
CA LEU A 20 18.13 10.33 1.98
C LEU A 20 17.67 9.75 0.63
N ALA A 21 17.25 8.48 0.61
CA ALA A 21 16.75 7.80 -0.58
C ALA A 21 15.24 8.03 -0.86
N SER A 22 14.50 8.58 0.10
CA SER A 22 13.05 8.78 -0.01
C SER A 22 12.70 9.74 -1.14
N GLY A 23 11.86 9.29 -2.08
CA GLY A 23 11.54 10.04 -3.30
C GLY A 23 12.68 10.11 -4.32
N VAL A 24 13.76 9.35 -4.15
CA VAL A 24 14.88 9.25 -5.11
C VAL A 24 14.88 7.90 -5.80
N VAL A 25 14.79 6.82 -5.02
CA VAL A 25 14.63 5.44 -5.52
C VAL A 25 13.49 4.77 -4.78
N PRO A 26 12.65 3.93 -5.43
CA PRO A 26 11.60 3.22 -4.73
C PRO A 26 12.17 2.27 -3.67
N GLN A 27 11.68 2.36 -2.44
CA GLN A 27 12.08 1.53 -1.31
C GLN A 27 10.91 0.63 -0.91
N ILE A 28 11.09 -0.69 -1.00
CA ILE A 28 10.05 -1.68 -0.69
C ILE A 28 10.57 -2.61 0.40
N SER A 29 9.78 -2.77 1.47
CA SER A 29 10.09 -3.65 2.59
C SER A 29 9.25 -4.92 2.55
N ALA A 30 9.92 -6.08 2.52
CA ALA A 30 9.30 -7.39 2.66
C ALA A 30 9.48 -7.91 4.09
N ILE A 31 8.38 -8.08 4.82
CA ILE A 31 8.39 -8.57 6.19
C ILE A 31 7.95 -10.04 6.15
N MET A 32 8.94 -10.92 6.14
CA MET A 32 8.76 -12.37 5.97
C MET A 32 9.12 -13.10 7.28
N GLY A 33 9.01 -12.41 8.41
CA GLY A 33 9.45 -12.89 9.71
C GLY A 33 9.23 -11.90 10.85
N PRO A 34 9.78 -12.18 12.05
CA PRO A 34 9.74 -11.27 13.19
C PRO A 34 10.47 -9.95 12.92
N CYS A 35 9.81 -8.82 13.14
CA CYS A 35 10.41 -7.49 13.09
C CYS A 35 9.97 -6.69 14.33
N ALA A 36 10.86 -6.51 15.32
CA ALA A 36 10.48 -5.92 16.59
C ALA A 36 11.48 -4.87 17.09
N GLY A 37 11.00 -3.91 17.89
CA GLY A 37 11.83 -2.86 18.47
C GLY A 37 12.37 -1.92 17.40
N GLY A 38 13.68 -1.63 17.43
CA GLY A 38 14.30 -0.70 16.48
C GLY A 38 14.16 -1.11 15.00
N ALA A 39 14.04 -2.40 14.71
CA ALA A 39 13.95 -2.92 13.35
C ALA A 39 12.75 -2.38 12.57
N VAL A 40 11.64 -2.05 13.26
CA VAL A 40 10.39 -1.61 12.60
C VAL A 40 10.48 -0.22 11.99
N TYR A 41 11.45 0.59 12.43
CA TYR A 41 11.55 1.98 11.97
C TYR A 41 12.08 2.10 10.55
N SER A 42 12.94 1.18 10.08
CA SER A 42 13.41 1.23 8.69
C SER A 42 12.27 0.94 7.71
N PRO A 43 11.49 -0.15 7.85
CA PRO A 43 10.30 -0.36 7.03
C PRO A 43 9.31 0.80 7.07
N ALA A 44 9.07 1.36 8.26
CA ALA A 44 8.12 2.48 8.43
C ALA A 44 8.46 3.73 7.61
N ILE A 45 9.72 3.91 7.18
CA ILE A 45 10.17 5.02 6.34
C ILE A 45 10.52 4.60 4.91
N THR A 46 10.21 3.36 4.52
CA THR A 46 10.18 2.92 3.12
C THR A 46 8.80 3.16 2.49
N ASP A 47 8.70 3.11 1.17
CA ASP A 47 7.48 3.50 0.44
C ASP A 47 6.35 2.47 0.61
N PHE A 48 6.65 1.17 0.44
CA PHE A 48 5.68 0.09 0.59
C PHE A 48 6.17 -0.99 1.54
N ILE A 49 5.23 -1.57 2.29
CA ILE A 49 5.48 -2.68 3.22
C ILE A 49 4.56 -3.84 2.83
N VAL A 50 5.15 -4.98 2.49
CA VAL A 50 4.47 -6.25 2.23
C VAL A 50 4.73 -7.17 3.42
N MET A 51 3.67 -7.72 4.03
CA MET A 51 3.81 -8.64 5.17
C MET A 51 3.29 -10.04 4.80
N VAL A 52 3.98 -11.09 5.23
CA VAL A 52 3.56 -12.47 4.98
C VAL A 52 2.69 -13.00 6.12
N GLU A 53 1.52 -13.52 5.77
CA GLU A 53 0.56 -14.12 6.70
C GLU A 53 1.17 -15.24 7.54
N ARG A 54 0.82 -15.27 8.84
CA ARG A 54 1.17 -16.32 9.82
C ARG A 54 2.67 -16.48 10.13
N SER A 55 3.57 -15.94 9.30
CA SER A 55 5.03 -16.05 9.47
C SER A 55 5.68 -14.74 9.89
N SER A 56 5.00 -13.59 9.72
CA SER A 56 5.55 -12.27 10.02
C SER A 56 4.77 -11.50 11.08
N TYR A 57 5.45 -10.58 11.77
CA TYR A 57 4.81 -9.61 12.68
C TYR A 57 5.69 -8.40 12.93
N MET A 58 5.08 -7.25 13.22
CA MET A 58 5.73 -5.97 13.51
C MET A 58 5.21 -5.30 14.79
N PHE A 59 6.11 -4.89 15.69
CA PHE A 59 5.75 -4.03 16.83
C PHE A 59 6.97 -3.38 17.47
N ILE A 60 6.80 -2.19 18.04
CA ILE A 60 7.88 -1.52 18.79
C ILE A 60 8.14 -2.27 20.11
N THR A 61 7.08 -2.56 20.86
CA THR A 61 7.16 -3.20 22.18
C THR A 61 6.41 -4.52 22.13
N GLY A 62 7.06 -5.59 22.59
CA GLY A 62 6.48 -6.94 22.52
C GLY A 62 5.38 -7.21 23.54
N PRO A 63 4.57 -8.27 23.32
CA PRO A 63 3.43 -8.59 24.18
C PRO A 63 3.78 -8.83 25.64
N ASP A 64 4.93 -9.43 25.94
CA ASP A 64 5.35 -9.71 27.32
C ASP A 64 5.55 -8.42 28.13
N VAL A 65 6.06 -7.37 27.47
CA VAL A 65 6.25 -6.05 28.09
C VAL A 65 4.89 -5.35 28.26
N ILE A 66 4.01 -5.45 27.26
CA ILE A 66 2.63 -4.93 27.35
C ILE A 66 1.91 -5.57 28.53
N ARG A 67 1.90 -6.90 28.63
CA ARG A 67 1.28 -7.64 29.75
C ARG A 67 1.79 -7.18 31.11
N THR A 68 3.11 -6.98 31.22
CA THR A 68 3.74 -6.58 32.50
C THR A 68 3.36 -5.14 32.91
N VAL A 69 3.11 -4.26 31.94
CA VAL A 69 2.87 -2.82 32.18
C VAL A 69 1.37 -2.47 32.22
N THR A 70 0.57 -3.03 31.30
CA THR A 70 -0.86 -2.70 31.14
C THR A 70 -1.79 -3.77 31.69
N HIS A 71 -1.25 -4.95 32.04
CA HIS A 71 -2.03 -6.14 32.42
C HIS A 71 -2.96 -6.68 31.32
N GLU A 72 -2.72 -6.28 30.06
CA GLU A 72 -3.45 -6.80 28.91
C GLU A 72 -2.75 -8.03 28.32
N ASP A 73 -3.51 -9.10 28.11
CA ASP A 73 -3.02 -10.31 27.44
C ASP A 73 -3.36 -10.24 25.94
N VAL A 74 -2.35 -9.97 25.12
CA VAL A 74 -2.45 -9.89 23.65
C VAL A 74 -1.46 -10.84 22.99
N THR A 75 -1.88 -11.51 21.92
CA THR A 75 -0.97 -12.37 21.15
C THR A 75 -0.11 -11.53 20.18
N LYS A 76 1.01 -12.09 19.69
CA LYS A 76 1.83 -11.41 18.66
C LYS A 76 1.05 -11.10 17.38
N GLU A 77 0.18 -12.03 16.99
CA GLU A 77 -0.67 -11.89 15.81
C GLU A 77 -1.67 -10.73 15.98
N GLN A 78 -2.35 -10.67 17.13
CA GLN A 78 -3.28 -9.58 17.41
C GLN A 78 -2.57 -8.24 17.53
N LEU A 79 -1.37 -8.22 18.13
CA LEU A 79 -0.62 -7.00 18.37
C LEU A 79 -0.05 -6.39 17.08
N GLY A 80 0.46 -7.23 16.18
CA GLY A 80 1.27 -6.76 15.06
C GLY A 80 1.33 -7.73 13.88
N GLY A 81 0.34 -8.60 13.75
CA GLY A 81 0.21 -9.50 12.60
C GLY A 81 -0.16 -8.73 11.32
N PRO A 82 -0.06 -9.38 10.15
CA PRO A 82 -0.36 -8.78 8.86
C PRO A 82 -1.80 -8.25 8.77
N GLU A 83 -2.78 -8.95 9.34
CA GLU A 83 -4.18 -8.51 9.36
C GLU A 83 -4.35 -7.19 10.12
N THR A 84 -3.80 -7.09 11.34
CA THR A 84 -3.79 -5.85 12.14
C THR A 84 -3.13 -4.69 11.39
N HIS A 85 -2.04 -4.94 10.67
CA HIS A 85 -1.33 -3.90 9.92
C HIS A 85 -1.99 -3.49 8.61
N ASN A 86 -2.73 -4.38 7.95
CA ASN A 86 -3.43 -4.10 6.70
C ASN A 86 -4.86 -3.59 6.88
N SER A 87 -5.48 -3.77 8.06
CA SER A 87 -6.89 -3.39 8.28
C SER A 87 -7.11 -2.33 9.37
N VAL A 88 -6.27 -2.31 10.41
CA VAL A 88 -6.48 -1.45 11.58
C VAL A 88 -5.49 -0.29 11.60
N SER A 89 -4.18 -0.58 11.58
CA SER A 89 -3.16 0.46 11.75
C SER A 89 -2.72 1.14 10.45
N GLY A 90 -2.93 0.51 9.30
CA GLY A 90 -2.51 1.04 8.00
C GLY A 90 -0.98 1.10 7.81
N VAL A 91 -0.21 0.36 8.61
CA VAL A 91 1.26 0.30 8.49
C VAL A 91 1.67 -0.56 7.28
N ALA A 92 0.98 -1.68 7.06
CA ALA A 92 1.24 -2.54 5.91
C ALA A 92 0.40 -2.07 4.71
N HIS A 93 0.93 -2.32 3.52
CA HIS A 93 0.30 -1.98 2.26
C HIS A 93 -0.31 -3.19 1.57
N PHE A 94 0.29 -4.37 1.81
CA PHE A 94 -0.13 -5.64 1.26
C PHE A 94 0.04 -6.75 2.31
N ALA A 95 -0.86 -7.74 2.25
CA ALA A 95 -0.73 -9.03 2.92
C ALA A 95 -0.49 -10.10 1.87
N ALA A 96 0.59 -10.87 2.02
CA ALA A 96 0.95 -11.98 1.14
C ALA A 96 0.67 -13.32 1.83
N ARG A 97 0.17 -14.31 1.10
CA ARG A 97 -0.21 -15.62 1.66
C ARG A 97 0.99 -16.44 2.13
N ASP A 98 2.11 -16.29 1.41
CA ASP A 98 3.39 -16.93 1.67
C ASP A 98 4.55 -16.11 1.06
N ASP A 99 5.77 -16.61 1.24
CA ASP A 99 6.99 -15.95 0.78
C ASP A 99 7.07 -15.81 -0.75
N ALA A 100 6.55 -16.79 -1.50
CA ALA A 100 6.57 -16.75 -2.95
C ALA A 100 5.58 -15.69 -3.49
N ASP A 101 4.41 -15.62 -2.87
CA ASP A 101 3.38 -14.61 -3.13
C ASP A 101 3.90 -13.20 -2.83
N CYS A 102 4.63 -13.03 -1.71
CA CYS A 102 5.26 -11.75 -1.35
C CYS A 102 6.23 -11.26 -2.43
N LEU A 103 7.11 -12.15 -2.90
CA LEU A 103 8.05 -11.81 -3.97
C LEU A 103 7.34 -11.56 -5.31
N ALA A 104 6.23 -12.26 -5.58
CA ALA A 104 5.41 -12.02 -6.77
C ALA A 104 4.77 -10.62 -6.75
N LEU A 105 4.13 -10.24 -5.63
CA LEU A 105 3.55 -8.91 -5.43
C LEU A 105 4.60 -7.80 -5.58
N ILE A 106 5.80 -7.99 -5.05
CA ILE A 106 6.89 -7.01 -5.19
C ILE A 106 7.32 -6.86 -6.66
N ARG A 107 7.43 -7.97 -7.40
CA ARG A 107 7.77 -7.92 -8.84
C ARG A 107 6.67 -7.25 -9.66
N GLU A 108 5.42 -7.48 -9.29
CA GLU A 108 4.27 -6.85 -9.91
C GLU A 108 4.24 -5.35 -9.65
N LEU A 109 4.41 -4.94 -8.39
CA LEU A 109 4.55 -3.53 -7.98
C LEU A 109 5.70 -2.86 -8.75
N LEU A 110 6.89 -3.45 -8.76
CA LEU A 110 8.04 -2.92 -9.50
C LEU A 110 7.77 -2.76 -11.00
N SER A 111 6.84 -3.52 -11.57
CA SER A 111 6.45 -3.34 -12.96
C SER A 111 5.77 -1.99 -13.20
N PHE A 112 5.19 -1.34 -12.19
CA PHE A 112 4.53 -0.03 -12.28
C PHE A 112 5.46 1.16 -12.01
N LEU A 113 6.64 0.92 -11.43
CA LEU A 113 7.49 1.97 -10.87
C LEU A 113 8.71 2.25 -11.76
N PRO A 114 9.16 3.51 -11.90
CA PRO A 114 10.45 3.79 -12.49
C PRO A 114 11.59 3.29 -11.59
N SER A 115 12.80 3.20 -12.13
CA SER A 115 13.97 2.79 -11.34
C SER A 115 14.42 3.86 -10.34
N ASN A 116 14.06 5.13 -10.59
CA ASN A 116 14.40 6.31 -9.78
C ASN A 116 13.49 7.49 -10.17
N CYS A 117 13.58 8.62 -9.48
CA CYS A 117 12.75 9.80 -9.72
C CYS A 117 13.07 10.62 -10.98
N MET A 118 14.14 10.30 -11.70
CA MET A 118 14.52 10.98 -12.95
C MET A 118 13.98 10.29 -14.19
N ASP A 119 13.62 9.02 -14.08
CA ASP A 119 13.08 8.22 -15.18
C ASP A 119 11.54 8.25 -15.17
N ASP A 120 10.96 8.08 -16.35
CA ASP A 120 9.51 7.87 -16.49
C ASP A 120 9.12 6.44 -16.06
N PRO A 121 7.88 6.23 -15.59
CA PRO A 121 7.40 4.89 -15.29
C PRO A 121 7.46 3.97 -16.53
N PRO A 122 7.76 2.68 -16.34
CA PRO A 122 7.87 1.73 -17.43
C PRO A 122 6.54 1.59 -18.19
N THR A 123 6.63 1.59 -19.52
CA THR A 123 5.50 1.29 -20.41
C THR A 123 5.43 -0.20 -20.69
N LYS A 124 4.22 -0.78 -20.73
CA LYS A 124 3.98 -2.16 -21.14
C LYS A 124 3.11 -2.18 -22.41
N PRO A 125 3.41 -3.00 -23.43
CA PRO A 125 2.50 -3.15 -24.56
C PRO A 125 1.12 -3.58 -24.06
N SER A 126 0.09 -2.88 -24.51
CA SER A 126 -1.32 -3.21 -24.25
C SER A 126 -1.98 -3.62 -25.56
N SER A 127 -2.83 -4.65 -25.49
CA SER A 127 -3.72 -5.03 -26.59
C SER A 127 -5.10 -4.38 -26.48
N ASP A 128 -5.34 -3.65 -25.40
CA ASP A 128 -6.58 -2.95 -25.13
C ASP A 128 -6.67 -1.67 -26.00
N PRO A 129 -7.73 -1.49 -26.81
CA PRO A 129 -7.91 -0.28 -27.61
C PRO A 129 -8.03 0.98 -26.75
N VAL A 130 -7.17 1.97 -27.03
CA VAL A 130 -7.14 3.26 -26.30
C VAL A 130 -8.41 4.10 -26.50
N ASP A 131 -9.20 3.77 -27.50
CA ASP A 131 -10.45 4.41 -27.89
C ASP A 131 -11.69 3.57 -27.56
N ARG A 132 -11.56 2.51 -26.74
CA ARG A 132 -12.71 1.68 -26.39
C ARG A 132 -13.78 2.47 -25.63
N GLU A 133 -15.02 2.22 -25.99
CA GLU A 133 -16.21 2.69 -25.27
C GLU A 133 -16.80 1.53 -24.47
N ASP A 134 -17.36 1.83 -23.29
CA ASP A 134 -18.05 0.84 -22.46
C ASP A 134 -19.41 1.38 -22.03
N ALA A 135 -20.46 0.98 -22.76
CA ALA A 135 -21.84 1.39 -22.51
C ALA A 135 -22.37 0.99 -21.12
N ALA A 136 -21.71 0.08 -20.40
CA ALA A 136 -22.10 -0.23 -19.03
C ALA A 136 -21.86 0.96 -18.09
N LEU A 137 -20.88 1.81 -18.37
CA LEU A 137 -20.57 2.99 -17.55
C LEU A 137 -21.71 4.01 -17.56
N ASP A 138 -22.52 4.07 -18.63
CA ASP A 138 -23.68 4.97 -18.74
C ASP A 138 -24.77 4.69 -17.69
N THR A 139 -24.78 3.47 -17.13
CA THR A 139 -25.83 2.99 -16.22
C THR A 139 -25.29 2.53 -14.87
N LEU A 140 -23.98 2.62 -14.65
CA LEU A 140 -23.32 2.11 -13.45
C LEU A 140 -23.70 2.92 -12.21
N VAL A 141 -23.76 4.25 -12.33
CA VAL A 141 -24.20 5.12 -11.24
C VAL A 141 -25.73 4.99 -11.07
N PRO A 142 -26.22 4.54 -9.91
CA PRO A 142 -27.65 4.41 -9.67
C PRO A 142 -28.37 5.78 -9.75
N ALA A 143 -29.59 5.78 -10.30
CA ALA A 143 -30.40 6.99 -10.35
C ALA A 143 -30.89 7.45 -8.95
N ALA A 144 -31.01 6.49 -8.01
CA ALA A 144 -31.36 6.78 -6.63
C ALA A 144 -30.12 7.30 -5.88
N PRO A 145 -30.14 8.51 -5.30
CA PRO A 145 -28.97 9.15 -4.71
C PRO A 145 -28.47 8.48 -3.42
N ASP A 146 -29.31 7.67 -2.77
CA ASP A 146 -29.01 6.91 -1.57
C ASP A 146 -28.53 5.49 -1.85
N GLN A 147 -28.53 5.06 -3.11
CA GLN A 147 -28.04 3.75 -3.52
C GLN A 147 -26.55 3.83 -3.90
N PRO A 148 -25.64 3.16 -3.17
CA PRO A 148 -24.22 3.14 -3.50
C PRO A 148 -23.94 2.22 -4.71
N TYR A 149 -22.74 2.39 -5.27
CA TYR A 149 -22.13 1.50 -6.26
C TYR A 149 -20.69 1.20 -5.87
N ASP A 150 -20.09 0.18 -6.47
CA ASP A 150 -18.69 -0.14 -6.26
C ASP A 150 -17.82 0.63 -7.26
N MET A 151 -16.99 1.55 -6.75
CA MET A 151 -16.07 2.32 -7.59
C MET A 151 -14.98 1.44 -8.25
N ARG A 152 -14.71 0.23 -7.73
CA ARG A 152 -13.82 -0.72 -8.40
C ARG A 152 -14.36 -1.16 -9.75
N ASP A 153 -15.68 -1.25 -9.91
CA ASP A 153 -16.29 -1.59 -11.21
C ASP A 153 -15.95 -0.52 -12.26
N VAL A 154 -15.92 0.76 -11.87
CA VAL A 154 -15.50 1.86 -12.76
C VAL A 154 -14.02 1.72 -13.09
N ILE A 155 -13.17 1.49 -12.08
CA ILE A 155 -11.72 1.37 -12.25
C ILE A 155 -11.37 0.20 -13.19
N HIS A 156 -11.92 -1.00 -12.96
CA HIS A 156 -11.71 -2.16 -13.82
C HIS A 156 -12.25 -1.94 -15.23
N ARG A 157 -13.31 -1.15 -15.39
CA ARG A 157 -13.83 -0.80 -16.72
C ARG A 157 -13.03 0.29 -17.42
N ILE A 158 -12.09 0.97 -16.78
CA ILE A 158 -11.26 2.00 -17.43
C ILE A 158 -9.83 1.51 -17.63
N ALA A 159 -9.28 0.77 -16.68
CA ALA A 159 -7.94 0.23 -16.76
C ALA A 159 -7.75 -0.71 -17.97
N ASP A 160 -6.55 -0.71 -18.52
CA ASP A 160 -6.11 -1.65 -19.56
C ASP A 160 -6.33 -3.09 -19.08
N GLU A 161 -6.99 -3.90 -19.91
CA GLU A 161 -7.27 -5.32 -19.63
C GLU A 161 -8.07 -5.54 -18.33
N GLY A 162 -8.71 -4.47 -17.83
CA GLY A 162 -9.40 -4.41 -16.55
C GLY A 162 -8.52 -4.68 -15.34
N TYR A 163 -7.22 -4.50 -15.46
CA TYR A 163 -6.26 -4.82 -14.42
C TYR A 163 -6.03 -3.63 -13.46
N PHE A 164 -6.20 -3.87 -12.16
CA PHE A 164 -5.95 -2.89 -11.10
C PHE A 164 -5.18 -3.54 -9.95
N PHE A 165 -4.04 -2.95 -9.60
CA PHE A 165 -3.20 -3.36 -8.48
C PHE A 165 -3.49 -2.46 -7.27
N GLU A 166 -4.45 -2.87 -6.46
CA GLU A 166 -4.94 -2.09 -5.32
C GLU A 166 -3.92 -2.07 -4.17
N VAL A 167 -3.67 -0.88 -3.61
CA VAL A 167 -2.79 -0.69 -2.46
C VAL A 167 -3.64 -0.44 -1.21
N GLN A 168 -3.31 -1.10 -0.09
CA GLN A 168 -4.05 -0.98 1.17
C GLN A 168 -5.55 -1.31 1.01
N GLU A 169 -5.87 -2.39 0.31
CA GLU A 169 -7.25 -2.82 0.03
C GLU A 169 -8.11 -2.91 1.31
N HIS A 170 -7.53 -3.38 2.42
CA HIS A 170 -8.28 -3.62 3.65
C HIS A 170 -8.28 -2.44 4.64
N PHE A 171 -7.50 -1.37 4.40
CA PHE A 171 -7.41 -0.19 5.26
C PHE A 171 -8.11 1.01 4.63
N ALA A 172 -8.91 1.74 5.42
CA ALA A 172 -9.63 2.94 4.99
C ALA A 172 -10.38 2.73 3.66
N GLN A 173 -11.27 1.74 3.63
CA GLN A 173 -11.92 1.25 2.41
C GLN A 173 -12.90 2.25 1.78
N ASN A 174 -13.17 3.39 2.44
CA ASN A 174 -13.90 4.55 1.93
C ASN A 174 -13.10 5.34 0.87
N ILE A 175 -11.80 5.06 0.68
CA ILE A 175 -10.99 5.53 -0.44
C ILE A 175 -10.18 4.36 -1.03
N ILE A 176 -10.16 4.28 -2.36
CA ILE A 176 -9.38 3.33 -3.14
C ILE A 176 -8.12 4.02 -3.65
N ILE A 177 -6.98 3.35 -3.52
CA ILE A 177 -5.74 3.77 -4.16
C ILE A 177 -5.10 2.55 -4.82
N GLY A 178 -4.35 2.76 -5.89
CA GLY A 178 -3.65 1.66 -6.55
C GLY A 178 -3.08 2.04 -7.89
N PHE A 179 -2.42 1.09 -8.52
CA PHE A 179 -1.81 1.28 -9.82
C PHE A 179 -2.63 0.59 -10.91
N ALA A 180 -2.73 1.23 -12.06
CA ALA A 180 -3.31 0.67 -13.27
C ALA A 180 -2.45 1.03 -14.49
N ARG A 181 -2.91 0.61 -15.67
CA ARG A 181 -2.38 1.11 -16.93
C ARG A 181 -3.47 1.67 -17.82
N LEU A 182 -3.10 2.69 -18.60
CA LEU A 182 -3.90 3.19 -19.72
C LEU A 182 -3.00 3.35 -20.93
N GLY A 183 -3.35 2.69 -22.04
CA GLY A 183 -2.52 2.67 -23.24
C GLY A 183 -1.09 2.17 -22.98
N GLY A 184 -0.93 1.28 -21.99
CA GLY A 184 0.35 0.73 -21.56
C GLY A 184 1.15 1.59 -20.58
N GLN A 185 0.71 2.80 -20.25
CA GLN A 185 1.41 3.70 -19.32
C GLN A 185 0.95 3.48 -17.89
N SER A 186 1.88 3.48 -16.93
CA SER A 186 1.56 3.40 -15.50
C SER A 186 0.78 4.63 -15.04
N VAL A 187 -0.31 4.43 -14.31
CA VAL A 187 -1.08 5.49 -13.67
C VAL A 187 -1.42 5.12 -12.22
N GLY A 188 -1.43 6.12 -11.34
CA GLY A 188 -1.94 6.00 -9.98
C GLY A 188 -3.41 6.42 -9.96
N ILE A 189 -4.26 5.62 -9.32
CA ILE A 189 -5.68 5.91 -9.16
C ILE A 189 -5.94 6.30 -7.70
N VAL A 190 -6.74 7.34 -7.50
CA VAL A 190 -7.31 7.71 -6.18
C VAL A 190 -8.81 7.90 -6.37
N ALA A 191 -9.64 7.12 -5.69
CA ALA A 191 -11.07 7.16 -5.92
C ALA A 191 -11.88 7.04 -4.63
N ASN A 192 -12.95 7.83 -4.49
CA ASN A 192 -13.88 7.64 -3.38
C ASN A 192 -14.67 6.33 -3.57
N GLN A 193 -14.98 5.61 -2.48
CA GLN A 193 -15.76 4.36 -2.52
C GLN A 193 -17.14 4.57 -1.88
N PRO A 194 -18.21 4.86 -2.68
CA PRO A 194 -19.55 5.09 -2.15
C PRO A 194 -20.11 3.93 -1.32
N ALA A 195 -19.72 2.69 -1.62
CA ALA A 195 -20.17 1.52 -0.87
C ALA A 195 -19.66 1.46 0.59
N VAL A 196 -18.69 2.30 0.96
CA VAL A 196 -18.12 2.33 2.32
C VAL A 196 -18.18 3.76 2.86
N LEU A 197 -18.91 3.95 3.96
CA LEU A 197 -19.10 5.28 4.59
C LEU A 197 -19.54 6.38 3.60
N ALA A 198 -20.32 6.01 2.58
CA ALA A 198 -20.74 6.89 1.48
C ALA A 198 -19.57 7.59 0.75
N GLY A 199 -18.37 6.99 0.76
CA GLY A 199 -17.16 7.56 0.16
C GLY A 199 -16.63 8.80 0.88
N THR A 200 -17.10 9.09 2.09
CA THR A 200 -16.67 10.28 2.85
C THR A 200 -15.21 10.17 3.27
N LEU A 201 -14.50 11.30 3.27
CA LEU A 201 -13.11 11.36 3.71
C LEU A 201 -13.02 11.50 5.23
N ASP A 202 -12.29 10.57 5.85
CA ASP A 202 -11.92 10.61 7.26
C ASP A 202 -10.39 10.71 7.42
N ILE A 203 -9.90 10.62 8.66
CA ILE A 203 -8.46 10.73 8.96
C ILE A 203 -7.69 9.64 8.23
N ASN A 204 -8.14 8.39 8.30
CA ASN A 204 -7.43 7.26 7.73
C ASN A 204 -7.40 7.31 6.19
N ALA A 205 -8.54 7.63 5.55
CA ALA A 205 -8.60 7.82 4.10
C ALA A 205 -7.71 8.98 3.64
N SER A 206 -7.68 10.08 4.39
CA SER A 206 -6.84 11.23 4.08
C SER A 206 -5.35 10.90 4.13
N VAL A 207 -4.90 10.16 5.16
CA VAL A 207 -3.50 9.73 5.28
C VAL A 207 -3.13 8.74 4.17
N LYS A 208 -3.99 7.74 3.91
CA LYS A 208 -3.84 6.75 2.82
C LYS A 208 -3.68 7.44 1.47
N GLY A 209 -4.64 8.28 1.09
CA GLY A 209 -4.63 9.02 -0.18
C GLY A 209 -3.45 9.97 -0.29
N ALA A 210 -3.17 10.77 0.74
CA ALA A 210 -2.08 11.76 0.68
C ALA A 210 -0.70 11.12 0.49
N ARG A 211 -0.42 10.01 1.19
CA ARG A 211 0.87 9.31 1.04
C ARG A 211 1.03 8.73 -0.36
N PHE A 212 -0.03 8.14 -0.91
CA PHE A 212 -0.05 7.58 -2.26
C PHE A 212 0.14 8.65 -3.35
N VAL A 213 -0.56 9.78 -3.24
CA VAL A 213 -0.41 10.92 -4.15
C VAL A 213 1.03 11.44 -4.16
N ARG A 214 1.62 11.64 -2.98
CA ARG A 214 3.02 12.11 -2.88
C ARG A 214 4.02 11.10 -3.44
N PHE A 215 3.78 9.81 -3.24
CA PHE A 215 4.63 8.77 -3.83
C PHE A 215 4.57 8.83 -5.35
N CYS A 216 3.37 8.90 -5.94
CA CYS A 216 3.20 8.97 -7.39
C CYS A 216 3.88 10.21 -7.98
N ASP A 217 3.72 11.37 -7.33
CA ASP A 217 4.36 12.63 -7.72
C ASP A 217 5.90 12.54 -7.71
N CYS A 218 6.49 11.98 -6.65
CA CYS A 218 7.95 11.79 -6.56
C CYS A 218 8.54 10.90 -7.67
N PHE A 219 7.73 10.05 -8.28
CA PHE A 219 8.17 9.05 -9.26
C PHE A 219 7.50 9.23 -10.64
N ASN A 220 7.04 10.44 -10.95
CA ASN A 220 6.50 10.80 -12.27
C ASN A 220 5.31 9.91 -12.72
N ILE A 221 4.55 9.35 -11.78
CA ILE A 221 3.37 8.53 -12.07
C ILE A 221 2.15 9.45 -12.15
N PRO A 222 1.50 9.58 -13.32
CA PRO A 222 0.28 10.39 -13.47
C PRO A 222 -0.83 9.90 -12.55
N LEU A 223 -1.62 10.84 -12.04
CA LEU A 223 -2.75 10.55 -11.16
C LEU A 223 -4.08 10.72 -11.90
N ILE A 224 -4.99 9.79 -11.66
CA ILE A 224 -6.39 9.87 -12.07
C ILE A 224 -7.24 9.83 -10.81
N THR A 225 -8.16 10.78 -10.69
CA THR A 225 -9.05 10.90 -9.54
C THR A 225 -10.50 10.73 -9.96
N PHE A 226 -11.23 9.88 -9.23
CA PHE A 226 -12.66 9.59 -9.44
C PHE A 226 -13.48 9.96 -8.21
#